data_AF-A0A6A5G6L1-F1
#
_entry.id   AF-A0A6A5G6L1-F1
#
_cell.length_a   1.000
_cell.length_b   1.000
_cell.length_c   1.000
_cell.angle_alpha   90.00
_cell.angle_beta   90.00
_cell.angle_gamma   90.00
#
_symmetry.space_group_name_H-M   'P 1'
#
loop_
_entity.id
_entity.type
_entity.pdbx_description
1 polymer ?
#
loop_
_entity_poly.entity_id
_entity_poly.type
_entity_poly.pdbx_seq_one_letter_code
_entity_poly.pdbx_strand_id
1 'polypeptide(L)'
;MKFILLVALFGLVAAMRDQSIAVKGRLLCGNGPAANVRIKLWEEDTGPDPDDLLDQGYTDANGEFQLQGGTAELTPIDPVFKVYHKCDDSKLKPGARKVKFALPKSYITSGKVAKKTFDIGVLNLETVFAKEERELLVSRRRRGGFNADYMDPEADSKEESKESQEETKEVRLVEKKVLDVV
;
A
#
# COMPACT_ATOMS: atom_id res chain seq x y z
N MET A 1 23.31 20.47 -28.34
CA MET A 1 21.94 20.00 -28.03
C MET A 1 21.93 18.63 -27.33
N LYS A 2 22.61 17.59 -27.85
CA LYS A 2 22.70 16.26 -27.22
C LYS A 2 23.27 16.26 -25.78
N PHE A 3 24.32 17.06 -25.53
CA PHE A 3 24.88 17.21 -24.18
C PHE A 3 23.97 17.94 -23.19
N ILE A 4 23.15 18.90 -23.66
CA ILE A 4 22.20 19.62 -22.80
C ILE A 4 21.08 18.68 -22.34
N LEU A 5 20.59 17.82 -23.25
CA LEU A 5 19.62 16.78 -22.91
C LEU A 5 20.19 15.75 -21.92
N LEU A 6 21.45 15.34 -22.07
CA LEU A 6 22.11 14.42 -21.13
C LEU A 6 22.30 15.04 -19.74
N VAL A 7 22.71 16.32 -19.67
CA VAL A 7 22.86 17.04 -18.40
C VAL A 7 21.51 17.25 -17.73
N ALA A 8 20.46 17.60 -18.48
CA ALA A 8 19.11 17.75 -17.96
C ALA A 8 18.55 16.42 -17.42
N LEU A 9 18.75 15.32 -18.16
CA LEU A 9 18.32 13.98 -17.72
C LEU A 9 19.07 13.54 -16.45
N PHE A 10 20.38 13.78 -16.40
CA PHE A 10 21.19 13.46 -15.21
C PHE A 10 20.79 14.30 -13.99
N GLY A 11 20.49 15.58 -14.18
CA GLY A 11 19.99 16.46 -13.12
C GLY A 11 18.65 16.03 -12.54
N LEU A 12 17.77 15.45 -13.38
CA LEU A 12 16.46 14.97 -12.95
C LEU A 12 16.56 13.70 -12.10
N VAL A 13 17.45 12.76 -12.47
CA VAL A 13 17.72 11.56 -11.68
C VAL A 13 18.36 11.90 -10.32
N ALA A 14 19.22 12.91 -10.27
CA ALA A 14 19.84 13.38 -9.03
C ALA A 14 18.87 14.13 -8.09
N ALA A 15 17.71 14.56 -8.59
CA ALA A 15 16.71 15.29 -7.80
C ALA A 15 15.74 14.36 -7.05
N MET A 16 15.57 13.12 -7.51
CA MET A 16 14.78 12.08 -6.83
C MET A 16 15.37 11.80 -5.45
N ARG A 17 14.53 11.82 -4.42
CA ARG A 17 14.95 11.60 -3.03
C ARG A 17 14.09 10.54 -2.39
N ASP A 18 14.73 9.55 -1.79
CA ASP A 18 14.06 8.64 -0.87
C ASP A 18 13.58 9.43 0.37
N GLN A 19 12.30 9.32 0.66
CA GLN A 19 11.67 9.90 1.84
C GLN A 19 10.84 8.83 2.54
N SER A 20 10.79 8.90 3.87
CA SER A 20 10.08 7.91 4.68
C SER A 20 9.44 8.54 5.90
N ILE A 21 8.39 7.87 6.39
CA ILE A 21 7.67 8.25 7.60
C ILE A 21 7.22 6.99 8.35
N ALA A 22 7.13 7.09 9.67
CA ALA A 22 6.54 6.08 10.53
C ALA A 22 5.48 6.70 11.43
N VAL A 23 4.42 5.95 11.70
CA VAL A 23 3.35 6.32 12.62
C VAL A 23 3.04 5.18 13.57
N LYS A 24 2.76 5.51 14.82
CA LYS A 24 2.28 4.56 15.83
C LYS A 24 1.17 5.17 16.66
N GLY A 25 0.41 4.33 17.35
CA GLY A 25 -0.60 4.76 18.30
C GLY A 25 -1.48 3.60 18.77
N ARG A 26 -2.62 3.96 19.35
CA ARG A 26 -3.60 3.00 19.87
C ARG A 26 -5.02 3.42 19.51
N LEU A 27 -5.82 2.48 19.04
CA LEU A 27 -7.22 2.67 18.69
C LEU A 27 -8.14 2.03 19.73
N LEU A 28 -9.16 2.76 20.14
CA LEU A 28 -10.21 2.32 21.05
C LEU A 28 -11.56 2.31 20.34
N CYS A 29 -12.48 1.49 20.85
CA CYS A 29 -13.89 1.51 20.49
C CYS A 29 -14.70 1.48 21.79
N GLY A 30 -15.18 2.64 22.21
CA GLY A 30 -15.73 2.80 23.55
C GLY A 30 -14.66 2.61 24.62
N ASN A 31 -15.00 1.83 25.63
CA ASN A 31 -14.09 1.56 26.74
C ASN A 31 -13.07 0.44 26.44
N GLY A 32 -13.15 -0.20 25.26
CA GLY A 32 -12.33 -1.35 24.89
C GLY A 32 -11.29 -1.04 23.80
N PRO A 33 -10.23 -1.86 23.69
CA PRO A 33 -9.30 -1.78 22.57
C PRO A 33 -9.98 -2.15 21.25
N ALA A 34 -9.71 -1.39 20.20
CA ALA A 34 -10.20 -1.70 18.86
C ALA A 34 -9.20 -2.64 18.17
N ALA A 35 -9.34 -3.94 18.42
CA ALA A 35 -8.48 -4.97 17.85
C ALA A 35 -8.86 -5.32 16.41
N ASN A 36 -7.87 -5.76 15.62
CA ASN A 36 -8.03 -6.22 14.24
C ASN A 36 -8.70 -5.16 13.32
N VAL A 37 -8.41 -3.88 13.56
CA VAL A 37 -8.84 -2.77 12.71
C VAL A 37 -7.85 -2.61 11.58
N ARG A 38 -8.35 -2.57 10.33
CA ARG A 38 -7.50 -2.39 9.16
C ARG A 38 -6.99 -0.95 9.12
N ILE A 39 -5.69 -0.81 8.95
CA ILE A 39 -5.00 0.47 8.87
C ILE A 39 -4.08 0.50 7.66
N LYS A 40 -3.92 1.69 7.08
CA LYS A 40 -3.04 1.91 5.92
C LYS A 40 -2.30 3.23 6.04
N LEU A 41 -1.05 3.24 5.61
CA LEU A 41 -0.26 4.42 5.41
C LEU A 41 -0.15 4.65 3.90
N TRP A 42 -0.62 5.80 3.45
CA TRP A 42 -0.59 6.21 2.05
C TRP A 42 0.23 7.47 1.89
N GLU A 43 0.71 7.67 0.69
CA GLU A 43 1.12 8.95 0.15
C GLU A 43 -0.05 9.37 -0.79
N GLU A 44 -0.61 10.56 -0.55
CA GLU A 44 -1.69 11.14 -1.37
C GLU A 44 -1.20 12.47 -1.95
N ASP A 45 -0.52 12.42 -3.08
CA ASP A 45 -0.05 13.59 -3.79
C ASP A 45 -1.18 14.35 -4.49
N THR A 46 -1.01 15.67 -4.58
CA THR A 46 -1.88 16.54 -5.41
C THR A 46 -1.32 16.70 -6.83
N GLY A 47 -0.22 16.01 -7.14
CA GLY A 47 0.56 16.13 -8.37
C GLY A 47 0.17 15.13 -9.47
N PRO A 48 1.05 14.93 -10.48
CA PRO A 48 0.86 13.95 -11.55
C PRO A 48 1.17 12.50 -11.12
N ASP A 49 1.72 12.32 -9.92
CA ASP A 49 2.01 11.06 -9.25
C ASP A 49 0.71 10.32 -8.91
N PRO A 50 0.65 8.99 -9.10
CA PRO A 50 -0.42 8.19 -8.51
C PRO A 50 -0.18 8.00 -7.00
N ASP A 51 -1.23 8.07 -6.18
CA ASP A 51 -1.18 7.75 -4.76
C ASP A 51 -0.49 6.39 -4.49
N ASP A 52 0.57 6.39 -3.67
CA ASP A 52 1.30 5.18 -3.30
C ASP A 52 0.85 4.59 -1.95
N LEU A 53 0.67 3.26 -1.91
CA LEU A 53 0.50 2.53 -0.66
C LEU A 53 1.87 2.28 -0.02
N LEU A 54 2.18 3.00 1.05
CA LEU A 54 3.46 2.89 1.75
C LEU A 54 3.54 1.67 2.66
N ASP A 55 2.47 1.43 3.44
CA ASP A 55 2.39 0.29 4.37
C ASP A 55 0.93 -0.01 4.75
N GLN A 56 0.64 -1.23 5.19
CA GLN A 56 -0.67 -1.62 5.69
C GLN A 56 -0.60 -2.70 6.76
N GLY A 57 -1.56 -2.70 7.66
CA GLY A 57 -1.62 -3.68 8.74
C GLY A 57 -2.96 -3.71 9.45
N TYR A 58 -2.93 -4.33 10.62
CA TYR A 58 -4.06 -4.43 11.53
C TYR A 58 -3.60 -4.08 12.94
N THR A 59 -4.48 -3.45 13.72
CA THR A 59 -4.24 -3.27 15.15
C THR A 59 -4.19 -4.60 15.88
N ASP A 60 -3.35 -4.68 16.90
CA ASP A 60 -3.21 -5.87 17.73
C ASP A 60 -4.38 -6.03 18.74
N ALA A 61 -4.27 -7.01 19.64
CA ALA A 61 -5.27 -7.27 20.68
C ALA A 61 -5.48 -6.10 21.67
N ASN A 62 -4.46 -5.25 21.83
CA ASN A 62 -4.50 -4.05 22.67
C ASN A 62 -4.99 -2.81 21.90
N GLY A 63 -5.24 -2.94 20.59
CA GLY A 63 -5.58 -1.84 19.70
C GLY A 63 -4.36 -1.04 19.26
N GLU A 64 -3.15 -1.49 19.57
CA GLU A 64 -1.90 -0.81 19.22
C GLU A 64 -1.52 -1.09 17.77
N PHE A 65 -0.82 -0.14 17.17
CA PHE A 65 -0.27 -0.30 15.83
C PHE A 65 1.01 0.50 15.63
N GLN A 66 1.79 0.06 14.65
CA GLN A 66 2.92 0.79 14.10
C GLN A 66 3.01 0.48 12.61
N LEU A 67 3.06 1.52 11.78
CA LEU A 67 3.28 1.43 10.33
C LEU A 67 4.49 2.28 9.94
N GLN A 68 5.20 1.86 8.90
CA GLN A 68 6.31 2.60 8.35
C GLN A 68 6.46 2.29 6.86
N GLY A 69 6.67 3.34 6.07
CA GLY A 69 7.02 3.18 4.67
C GLY A 69 7.76 4.40 4.12
N GLY A 70 8.15 4.29 2.85
CA GLY A 70 8.83 5.36 2.14
C GLY A 70 8.77 5.15 0.65
N THR A 71 8.87 6.25 -0.08
CA THR A 71 8.85 6.30 -1.55
C THR A 71 9.92 7.28 -2.05
N ALA A 72 10.23 7.18 -3.34
CA ALA A 72 11.22 8.03 -4.00
C ALA A 72 10.49 9.11 -4.82
N GLU A 73 10.57 10.35 -4.34
CA GLU A 73 9.85 11.47 -4.93
C GLU A 73 10.74 12.68 -5.17
N LEU A 74 10.29 13.53 -6.09
CA LEU A 74 10.92 14.84 -6.35
C LEU A 74 10.47 15.89 -5.33
N THR A 75 9.21 15.81 -4.90
CA THR A 75 8.57 16.69 -3.91
C THR A 75 8.54 16.05 -2.52
N PRO A 76 8.29 16.82 -1.45
CA PRO A 76 8.06 16.24 -0.14
C PRO A 76 6.75 15.45 -0.11
N ILE A 77 6.83 14.18 0.27
CA ILE A 77 5.69 13.26 0.36
C ILE A 77 4.51 13.85 1.16
N ASP A 78 3.29 13.47 0.80
CA ASP A 78 2.05 13.86 1.49
C ASP A 78 1.40 12.67 2.24
N PRO A 79 1.94 12.30 3.42
CA PRO A 79 1.56 11.06 4.09
C PRO A 79 0.20 11.15 4.78
N VAL A 80 -0.66 10.16 4.52
CA VAL A 80 -2.00 10.03 5.08
C VAL A 80 -2.18 8.67 5.75
N PHE A 81 -2.46 8.69 7.05
CA PHE A 81 -2.86 7.51 7.81
C PHE A 81 -4.37 7.28 7.71
N LYS A 82 -4.78 6.09 7.28
CA LYS A 82 -6.18 5.72 7.05
C LYS A 82 -6.60 4.59 7.97
N VAL A 83 -7.73 4.75 8.64
CA VAL A 83 -8.32 3.75 9.53
C VAL A 83 -9.66 3.28 8.98
N TYR A 84 -9.83 1.97 8.86
CA TYR A 84 -11.03 1.33 8.33
C TYR A 84 -11.69 0.50 9.42
N HIS A 85 -12.80 0.99 9.98
CA HIS A 85 -13.42 0.40 11.16
C HIS A 85 -14.93 0.23 11.03
N LYS A 86 -15.49 -0.56 11.93
CA LYS A 86 -16.94 -0.76 12.12
C LYS A 86 -17.37 -0.45 13.55
N CYS A 87 -16.54 0.28 14.30
CA CYS A 87 -16.88 0.76 15.64
C CYS A 87 -18.12 1.65 15.59
N ASP A 88 -19.09 1.36 16.46
CA ASP A 88 -20.43 1.99 16.51
C ASP A 88 -21.11 2.10 15.13
N ASP A 89 -20.86 1.12 14.25
CA ASP A 89 -21.47 1.08 12.93
C ASP A 89 -22.54 -0.01 12.87
N SER A 90 -23.65 0.29 12.20
CA SER A 90 -24.75 -0.64 12.08
C SER A 90 -24.32 -1.86 11.26
N LYS A 91 -24.54 -3.07 11.79
CA LYS A 91 -24.23 -4.34 11.09
C LYS A 91 -24.92 -4.48 9.73
N LEU A 92 -25.99 -3.71 9.49
CA LEU A 92 -26.76 -3.72 8.25
C LEU A 92 -26.13 -2.86 7.14
N LYS A 93 -25.19 -1.95 7.47
CA LYS A 93 -24.57 -1.07 6.48
C LYS A 93 -23.39 -1.78 5.80
N PRO A 94 -23.38 -1.97 4.47
CA PRO A 94 -22.25 -2.58 3.78
C PRO A 94 -21.02 -1.69 3.87
N GLY A 95 -19.82 -2.28 3.92
CA GLY A 95 -18.57 -1.52 4.00
C GLY A 95 -18.05 -1.25 5.40
N ALA A 96 -17.10 -0.32 5.49
CA ALA A 96 -16.49 0.16 6.73
C ALA A 96 -16.41 1.69 6.72
N ARG A 97 -16.50 2.29 7.90
CA ARG A 97 -16.16 3.69 8.14
C ARG A 97 -14.67 3.90 7.86
N LYS A 98 -14.32 4.97 7.15
CA LYS A 98 -12.94 5.30 6.75
C LYS A 98 -12.60 6.72 7.23
N VAL A 99 -11.63 6.80 8.12
CA VAL A 99 -11.09 8.07 8.63
C VAL A 99 -9.70 8.28 8.06
N LYS A 100 -9.39 9.52 7.65
CA LYS A 100 -8.08 9.93 7.13
C LYS A 100 -7.43 10.94 8.07
N PHE A 101 -6.15 10.75 8.37
CA PHE A 101 -5.32 11.66 9.15
C PHE A 101 -4.09 12.04 8.35
N ALA A 102 -3.97 13.31 7.98
CA ALA A 102 -2.74 13.83 7.40
C ALA A 102 -1.65 13.85 8.48
N LEU A 103 -0.51 13.23 8.19
CA LEU A 103 0.60 13.19 9.13
C LEU A 103 1.47 14.45 8.98
N PRO A 104 2.05 14.98 10.08
CA PRO A 104 2.81 16.22 9.99
C PRO A 104 4.09 16.03 9.17
N LYS A 105 4.31 16.92 8.19
CA LYS A 105 5.50 16.89 7.32
C LYS A 105 6.84 16.94 8.09
N SER A 106 6.85 17.47 9.32
CA SER A 106 8.03 17.51 10.18
C SER A 106 8.56 16.14 10.63
N TYR A 107 7.76 15.08 10.46
CA TYR A 107 8.15 13.70 10.77
C TYR A 107 8.66 12.94 9.54
N ILE A 108 8.63 13.54 8.35
CA ILE A 108 9.26 12.98 7.15
C ILE A 108 10.77 13.00 7.33
N THR A 109 11.43 11.90 6.99
CA THR A 109 12.88 11.77 7.08
C THR A 109 13.48 11.31 5.77
N SER A 110 14.71 11.75 5.48
CA SER A 110 15.43 11.33 4.28
C SER A 110 15.96 9.90 4.41
N GLY A 111 15.79 9.15 3.32
CA GLY A 111 16.16 7.74 3.19
C GLY A 111 14.94 6.82 3.21
N LYS A 112 15.16 5.55 2.87
CA LYS A 112 14.12 4.51 2.77
C LYS A 112 13.52 4.08 4.12
N VAL A 113 14.21 4.36 5.21
CA VAL A 113 13.83 3.93 6.57
C VAL A 113 13.61 5.18 7.42
N ALA A 114 12.43 5.25 8.03
CA ALA A 114 12.02 6.38 8.85
C ALA A 114 12.89 6.46 10.11
N LYS A 115 13.52 7.61 10.32
CA LYS A 115 14.38 7.85 11.51
C LYS A 115 13.58 8.37 12.71
N LYS A 116 12.35 8.80 12.48
CA LYS A 116 11.43 9.34 13.48
C LYS A 116 10.08 8.68 13.31
N THR A 117 9.37 8.51 14.42
CA THR A 117 8.03 7.95 14.44
C THR A 117 7.10 9.00 15.02
N PHE A 118 6.03 9.32 14.29
CA PHE A 118 4.95 10.15 14.79
C PHE A 118 4.03 9.30 15.68
N ASP A 119 3.85 9.72 16.93
CA ASP A 119 2.91 9.09 17.84
C ASP A 119 1.58 9.86 17.78
N ILE A 120 0.56 9.25 17.20
CA ILE A 120 -0.78 9.85 17.11
C ILE A 120 -1.53 9.76 18.46
N GLY A 121 -0.98 9.04 19.44
CA GLY A 121 -1.59 8.81 20.74
C GLY A 121 -2.72 7.79 20.69
N VAL A 122 -3.75 8.05 21.51
CA VAL A 122 -4.90 7.16 21.67
C VAL A 122 -6.13 7.79 21.03
N LEU A 123 -6.76 7.09 20.07
CA LEU A 123 -7.96 7.57 19.37
C LEU A 123 -9.15 6.65 19.65
N ASN A 124 -10.25 7.20 20.15
CA ASN A 124 -11.52 6.46 20.25
C ASN A 124 -12.35 6.65 18.97
N LEU A 125 -12.59 5.53 18.27
CA LEU A 125 -13.29 5.45 16.98
C LEU A 125 -14.82 5.61 17.08
N GLU A 126 -15.39 5.75 18.28
CA GLU A 126 -16.77 6.22 18.46
C GLU A 126 -16.93 7.67 17.99
N THR A 127 -15.86 8.46 18.07
CA THR A 127 -15.85 9.85 17.61
C THR A 127 -16.22 9.90 16.14
N VAL A 128 -17.14 10.79 15.78
CA VAL A 128 -17.43 11.10 14.38
C VAL A 128 -16.43 12.14 13.91
N PHE A 129 -15.53 11.73 13.01
CA PHE A 129 -14.52 12.63 12.48
C PHE A 129 -15.07 13.47 11.33
N ALA A 130 -14.66 14.73 11.24
CA ALA A 130 -15.00 15.57 10.09
C ALA A 130 -14.42 14.96 8.80
N LYS A 131 -15.23 14.93 7.73
CA LYS A 131 -14.88 14.29 6.43
C LYS A 131 -14.64 12.78 6.52
N GLU A 132 -15.23 12.11 7.50
CA GLU A 132 -15.27 10.66 7.51
C GLU A 132 -16.02 10.11 6.29
N GLU A 133 -15.41 9.13 5.64
CA GLU A 133 -15.91 8.50 4.43
C GLU A 133 -16.40 7.07 4.73
N ARG A 134 -16.98 6.42 3.72
CA ARG A 134 -17.34 4.99 3.79
C ARG A 134 -16.72 4.22 2.64
N GLU A 135 -15.91 3.21 2.96
CA GLU A 135 -15.43 2.27 1.95
C GLU A 135 -16.45 1.14 1.79
N LEU A 136 -17.11 1.08 0.63
CA LEU A 136 -18.04 0.00 0.30
C LEU A 136 -17.29 -1.25 -0.15
N LEU A 137 -17.69 -2.42 0.37
CA LEU A 137 -17.30 -3.70 -0.20
C LEU A 137 -18.07 -3.92 -1.50
N VAL A 138 -17.61 -3.30 -2.59
CA VAL A 138 -18.13 -3.60 -3.93
C VAL A 138 -17.53 -4.93 -4.36
N SER A 139 -18.35 -5.88 -4.82
CA SER A 139 -17.83 -7.13 -5.39
C SER A 139 -16.85 -6.81 -6.53
N ARG A 140 -15.73 -7.54 -6.61
CA ARG A 140 -14.68 -7.37 -7.64
C ARG A 140 -15.24 -7.26 -9.06
N ARG A 141 -16.44 -7.80 -9.32
CA ARG A 141 -17.14 -7.79 -10.61
C ARG A 141 -17.44 -6.40 -11.18
N ARG A 142 -17.38 -5.32 -10.40
CA ARG A 142 -17.60 -3.94 -10.88
C ARG A 142 -16.38 -3.01 -10.80
N ARG A 143 -15.17 -3.53 -10.56
CA ARG A 143 -13.90 -2.78 -10.68
C ARG A 143 -13.17 -3.10 -11.98
N GLY A 144 -13.89 -3.19 -13.09
CA GLY A 144 -13.30 -3.15 -14.43
C GLY A 144 -12.95 -1.70 -14.77
N GLY A 145 -11.90 -1.17 -14.14
CA GLY A 145 -11.32 0.13 -14.45
C GLY A 145 -9.80 -0.01 -14.48
N PHE A 146 -9.23 0.31 -15.65
CA PHE A 146 -7.84 0.34 -16.17
C PHE A 146 -6.63 -0.28 -15.44
N ASN A 147 -6.63 -0.56 -14.12
CA ASN A 147 -5.47 -1.07 -13.37
C ASN A 147 -5.79 -2.27 -12.49
N ALA A 148 -6.68 -3.18 -12.93
CA ALA A 148 -7.04 -4.38 -12.17
C ALA A 148 -5.93 -5.45 -12.15
N ASP A 149 -4.96 -5.36 -13.05
CA ASP A 149 -4.02 -6.44 -13.33
C ASP A 149 -2.79 -6.45 -12.40
N TYR A 150 -2.54 -5.37 -11.64
CA TYR A 150 -1.34 -5.21 -10.80
C TYR A 150 -1.52 -5.60 -9.31
N MET A 151 -2.68 -6.13 -8.91
CA MET A 151 -3.01 -6.43 -7.50
C MET A 151 -3.52 -7.86 -7.29
N ASP A 152 -3.15 -8.80 -8.17
CA ASP A 152 -3.37 -10.23 -7.92
C ASP A 152 -2.07 -10.87 -7.39
N PRO A 153 -1.91 -11.03 -6.05
CA PRO A 153 -0.75 -11.71 -5.48
C PRO A 153 -0.67 -13.20 -5.86
N GLU A 154 -1.66 -13.75 -6.58
CA GLU A 154 -1.62 -15.10 -7.15
C GLU A 154 -1.21 -15.14 -8.63
N ALA A 155 -0.86 -14.00 -9.26
CA ALA A 155 -0.45 -13.97 -10.67
C ALA A 155 0.95 -14.58 -10.88
N ASP A 156 1.94 -14.20 -10.07
CA ASP A 156 3.33 -14.69 -10.17
C ASP A 156 3.42 -16.22 -10.04
N SER A 157 2.69 -16.81 -9.09
CA SER A 157 2.72 -18.27 -8.87
C SER A 157 2.08 -19.08 -10.01
N LYS A 158 1.20 -18.46 -10.81
CA LYS A 158 0.56 -19.08 -11.98
C LYS A 158 1.42 -18.97 -13.23
N GLU A 159 2.34 -18.02 -13.28
CA GLU A 159 3.29 -17.85 -14.39
C GLU A 159 4.47 -18.82 -14.24
N GLU A 160 5.03 -18.91 -13.02
CA GLU A 160 6.14 -19.82 -12.68
C GLU A 160 5.75 -21.32 -12.85
N SER A 161 4.49 -21.67 -12.55
CA SER A 161 3.96 -23.03 -12.74
C SER A 161 3.64 -23.36 -14.20
N LYS A 162 3.46 -22.37 -15.08
CA LYS A 162 3.29 -22.60 -16.52
C LYS A 162 4.63 -22.76 -17.22
N GLU A 163 5.62 -21.95 -16.89
CA GLU A 163 6.96 -22.01 -17.48
C GLU A 163 7.63 -23.36 -17.19
N SER A 164 7.57 -23.83 -15.94
CA SER A 164 8.07 -25.15 -15.53
C SER A 164 7.35 -26.33 -16.21
N GLN A 165 6.06 -26.18 -16.55
CA GLN A 165 5.29 -27.21 -17.27
C GLN A 165 5.54 -27.20 -18.78
N GLU A 166 5.92 -26.06 -19.35
CA GLU A 166 6.27 -25.93 -20.76
C GLU A 166 7.68 -26.47 -21.02
N GLU A 167 8.63 -26.15 -20.14
CA GLU A 167 10.00 -26.68 -20.19
C GLU A 167 10.02 -28.23 -20.06
N THR A 168 9.23 -28.79 -19.13
CA THR A 168 9.12 -30.26 -18.98
C THR A 168 8.43 -30.94 -20.16
N LYS A 169 7.55 -30.26 -20.90
CA LYS A 169 6.95 -30.79 -22.13
C LYS A 169 7.92 -30.75 -23.30
N GLU A 170 8.72 -29.70 -23.42
CA GLU A 170 9.71 -29.57 -24.48
C GLU A 170 10.82 -30.62 -24.34
N VAL A 171 11.34 -30.83 -23.13
CA VAL A 171 12.32 -31.89 -22.84
C VAL A 171 11.79 -33.28 -23.21
N ARG A 172 10.51 -33.56 -22.88
CA ARG A 172 9.87 -34.85 -23.19
C ARG A 172 9.61 -35.06 -24.69
N LEU A 173 9.40 -33.98 -25.44
CA LEU A 173 9.24 -34.02 -26.89
C LEU A 173 10.58 -34.29 -27.59
N VAL A 174 11.67 -33.73 -27.06
CA VAL A 174 13.03 -33.96 -27.57
C VAL A 174 13.47 -35.41 -27.29
N GLU A 175 13.27 -35.94 -26.07
CA GLU A 175 13.58 -37.35 -25.77
C GLU A 175 12.83 -38.33 -26.69
N LYS A 176 11.56 -38.05 -26.99
CA LYS A 176 10.75 -38.90 -27.87
C LYS A 176 11.27 -38.89 -29.32
N LYS A 177 11.68 -37.72 -29.82
CA LYS A 177 12.29 -37.59 -31.16
C LYS A 177 13.67 -38.25 -31.26
N VAL A 178 14.44 -38.29 -30.18
CA VAL A 178 15.74 -38.99 -30.16
C VAL A 178 15.56 -40.51 -30.19
N LEU A 179 14.53 -41.03 -29.51
CA LEU A 179 14.22 -42.47 -29.53
C LEU A 179 13.70 -42.97 -30.89
N ASP A 180 13.01 -42.12 -31.66
CA ASP A 180 12.45 -42.48 -32.96
C ASP A 180 13.51 -42.53 -34.10
N VAL A 181 14.80 -42.27 -33.81
CA VAL A 181 15.90 -42.20 -34.79
C VAL A 181 16.96 -43.30 -34.57
N VAL A 182 16.77 -44.23 -33.62
CA VAL A 182 17.65 -45.40 -33.37
C VAL A 182 16.94 -46.71 -33.72
#